data_AF-A0A6H1UB47-F1
#
_entry.id   AF-A0A6H1UB47-F1
#
_cell.length_a   1.000
_cell.length_b   1.000
_cell.length_c   1.000
_cell.angle_alpha   90.00
_cell.angle_beta   90.00
_cell.angle_gamma   90.00
#
_symmetry.space_group_name_H-M   'P 1'
#
loop_
_entity.id
_entity.type
_entity.pdbx_description
1 polymer ?
#
loop_
_entity_poly.entity_id
_entity_poly.type
_entity_poly.pdbx_seq_one_letter_code
_entity_poly.pdbx_strand_id
1 'polypeptide(L)'
;MQEQNWIILKSPAFEAGTATIGRAFSCSDLLNNAFVDYHTSNDELKSIASFLVISNLETASANVELLWQQYNQLTRHCFELRDGDVLVGAFIWLQPKNQSVDALVSGMKLSQVINIAGLQDSKSNNKTKLVVNLTALGLNTREISKLLHLTTRGVDYHIEQAKRKLGANNKANLVFKANQYGWI
;
A
#
# COMPACT_ATOMS: atom_id res chain seq x y z
N MET A 1 23.19 1.97 -8.78
CA MET A 1 22.54 1.38 -7.58
C MET A 1 21.44 0.48 -8.08
N GLN A 2 21.36 -0.78 -7.65
CA GLN A 2 20.19 -1.60 -7.93
C GLN A 2 18.98 -0.97 -7.23
N GLU A 3 17.93 -0.68 -7.97
CA GLU A 3 16.67 -0.21 -7.39
C GLU A 3 16.10 -1.31 -6.50
N GLN A 4 15.93 -0.99 -5.22
CA GLN A 4 15.33 -1.91 -4.26
C GLN A 4 13.81 -1.87 -4.42
N ASN A 5 13.18 -3.04 -4.57
CA ASN A 5 11.74 -3.17 -4.70
C ASN A 5 11.11 -3.44 -3.33
N TRP A 6 10.28 -2.51 -2.84
CA TRP A 6 9.63 -2.66 -1.55
C TRP A 6 8.22 -2.09 -1.51
N ILE A 7 7.42 -2.61 -0.59
CA ILE A 7 6.08 -2.14 -0.25
C ILE A 7 6.04 -1.90 1.26
N ILE A 8 5.55 -0.75 1.69
CA ILE A 8 5.17 -0.48 3.07
C ILE A 8 3.65 -0.41 3.13
N LEU A 9 3.04 -1.17 4.03
CA LEU A 9 1.64 -1.05 4.40
C LEU A 9 1.55 -0.38 5.76
N LYS A 10 0.64 0.58 5.89
CA LYS A 10 0.56 1.49 7.03
C LYS A 10 -0.76 1.32 7.78
N SER A 11 -0.67 1.32 9.09
CA SER A 11 -1.81 1.60 9.96
C SER A 11 -2.01 3.12 10.13
N PRO A 12 -3.12 3.57 10.72
CA PRO A 12 -3.31 4.98 11.06
C PRO A 12 -2.26 5.56 12.03
N ALA A 13 -1.60 4.70 12.82
CA ALA A 13 -0.59 5.09 13.81
C ALA A 13 0.85 5.06 13.25
N PHE A 14 1.02 4.87 11.94
CA PHE A 14 2.34 4.74 11.33
C PHE A 14 3.11 6.06 11.32
N GLU A 15 4.31 6.04 11.94
CA GLU A 15 5.29 7.12 11.86
C GLU A 15 6.64 6.61 11.35
N ALA A 16 7.05 7.07 10.17
CA ALA A 16 8.27 6.56 9.51
C ALA A 16 9.56 6.82 10.30
N GLY A 17 9.59 7.87 11.14
CA GLY A 17 10.78 8.26 11.92
C GLY A 17 11.05 7.35 13.13
N THR A 18 10.02 6.73 13.68
CA THR A 18 10.08 5.89 14.89
C THR A 18 9.93 4.41 14.58
N ALA A 19 9.30 4.06 13.45
CA ALA A 19 9.09 2.68 13.04
C ALA A 19 10.40 1.87 12.93
N THR A 20 10.36 0.67 13.48
CA THR A 20 11.43 -0.34 13.44
C THR A 20 10.93 -1.61 12.78
N ILE A 21 11.84 -2.33 12.13
CA ILE A 21 11.57 -3.65 11.58
C ILE A 21 11.43 -4.65 12.72
N GLY A 22 10.30 -5.34 12.78
CA GLY A 22 10.01 -6.39 13.75
C GLY A 22 10.31 -7.78 13.21
N ARG A 23 9.55 -8.76 13.68
CA ARG A 23 9.69 -10.15 13.24
C ARG A 23 9.25 -10.34 11.78
N ALA A 24 9.84 -11.34 11.13
CA ALA A 24 9.34 -11.83 9.87
C ALA A 24 7.98 -12.52 10.05
N PHE A 25 7.10 -12.43 9.05
CA PHE A 25 5.77 -13.03 9.10
C PHE A 25 5.29 -13.51 7.71
N SER A 26 4.22 -14.30 7.67
CA SER A 26 3.71 -14.92 6.44
C SER A 26 2.76 -14.01 5.65
N CYS A 27 2.55 -14.26 4.36
CA CYS A 27 1.50 -13.53 3.62
C CYS A 27 0.12 -13.68 4.27
N SER A 28 -0.20 -14.82 4.89
CA SER A 28 -1.46 -15.01 5.61
C SER A 28 -1.61 -14.06 6.81
N ASP A 29 -0.55 -13.86 7.60
CA ASP A 29 -0.58 -12.90 8.70
C ASP A 29 -0.73 -11.46 8.19
N LEU A 30 -0.23 -11.17 6.99
CA LEU A 30 -0.40 -9.87 6.33
C LEU A 30 -1.88 -9.55 6.10
N LEU A 31 -2.65 -10.50 5.56
CA LEU A 31 -4.06 -10.30 5.21
C LEU A 31 -4.97 -10.20 6.46
N ASN A 32 -4.49 -10.66 7.62
CA ASN A 32 -5.21 -10.55 8.89
C ASN A 32 -5.12 -9.15 9.51
N ASN A 33 -4.26 -8.27 8.97
CA ASN A 33 -4.06 -6.92 9.49
C ASN A 33 -4.80 -5.88 8.66
N ALA A 34 -5.50 -4.96 9.33
CA ALA A 34 -6.20 -3.86 8.69
C ALA A 34 -5.23 -2.70 8.41
N PHE A 35 -4.64 -2.69 7.22
CA PHE A 35 -3.89 -1.54 6.74
C PHE A 35 -4.84 -0.55 6.07
N VAL A 36 -4.47 0.73 6.10
CA VAL A 36 -5.30 1.82 5.57
C VAL A 36 -4.59 2.62 4.48
N ASP A 37 -3.33 2.32 4.21
CA ASP A 37 -2.50 3.10 3.30
C ASP A 37 -1.22 2.32 2.97
N TYR A 38 -0.50 2.74 1.93
CA TYR A 38 0.75 2.10 1.52
C TYR A 38 1.75 3.09 0.91
N HIS A 39 3.00 2.66 0.79
CA HIS A 39 4.03 3.26 -0.06
C HIS A 39 4.74 2.16 -0.83
N THR A 40 5.27 2.49 -2.00
CA THR A 40 6.08 1.59 -2.80
C THR A 40 7.34 2.31 -3.28
N SER A 41 8.38 1.53 -3.58
CA SER A 41 9.60 2.05 -4.20
C SER A 41 9.44 2.37 -5.69
N ASN A 42 8.46 1.76 -6.36
CA ASN A 42 8.15 1.92 -7.78
C ASN A 42 6.63 1.83 -8.00
N ASP A 43 6.14 2.50 -9.04
CA ASP A 43 4.76 2.54 -9.51
C ASP A 43 4.19 1.15 -9.84
N GLU A 44 4.99 0.23 -10.38
CA GLU A 44 4.52 -1.11 -10.75
C GLU A 44 3.95 -1.89 -9.55
N LEU A 45 4.44 -1.61 -8.34
CA LEU A 45 4.02 -2.28 -7.11
C LEU A 45 2.72 -1.71 -6.52
N LYS A 46 2.22 -0.56 -7.03
CA LYS A 46 1.04 0.13 -6.47
C LYS A 46 -0.21 -0.72 -6.51
N SER A 47 -0.40 -1.49 -7.58
CA SER A 47 -1.54 -2.41 -7.73
C SER A 47 -1.53 -3.47 -6.64
N ILE A 48 -0.38 -4.14 -6.43
CA ILE A 48 -0.21 -5.14 -5.38
C ILE A 48 -0.46 -4.51 -4.01
N ALA A 49 0.21 -3.39 -3.72
CA ALA A 49 0.09 -2.72 -2.44
C ALA A 49 -1.37 -2.29 -2.13
N SER A 50 -2.08 -1.78 -3.14
CA SER A 50 -3.51 -1.46 -3.03
C SER A 50 -4.35 -2.69 -2.71
N PHE A 51 -4.12 -3.81 -3.40
CA PHE A 51 -4.86 -5.05 -3.13
C PHE A 51 -4.58 -5.61 -1.74
N LEU A 52 -3.34 -5.49 -1.25
CA LEU A 52 -2.99 -5.92 0.11
C LEU A 52 -3.71 -5.10 1.18
N VAL A 53 -3.88 -3.80 0.97
CA VAL A 53 -4.67 -2.92 1.85
C VAL A 53 -6.15 -3.32 1.93
N ILE A 54 -6.69 -4.01 0.91
CA ILE A 54 -8.12 -4.41 0.84
C ILE A 54 -8.34 -5.92 0.95
N SER A 55 -7.29 -6.68 1.26
CA SER A 55 -7.25 -8.15 1.16
C SER A 55 -8.18 -8.90 2.11
N ASN A 56 -8.82 -8.19 3.04
CA ASN A 56 -9.89 -8.65 3.91
C ASN A 56 -11.13 -9.12 3.11
N LEU A 57 -11.16 -8.92 1.80
CA LEU A 57 -12.13 -9.51 0.87
C LEU A 57 -11.60 -10.83 0.30
N GLU A 58 -12.39 -11.90 0.41
CA GLU A 58 -12.04 -13.23 -0.11
C GLU A 58 -11.62 -13.21 -1.60
N THR A 59 -12.19 -12.32 -2.40
CA THR A 59 -11.85 -12.15 -3.83
C THR A 59 -10.51 -11.45 -4.07
N ALA A 60 -10.02 -10.67 -3.11
CA ALA A 60 -8.78 -9.92 -3.25
C ALA A 60 -7.54 -10.82 -3.06
N SER A 61 -7.61 -11.86 -2.22
CA SER A 61 -6.48 -12.78 -1.98
C SER A 61 -6.04 -13.53 -3.24
N ALA A 62 -6.98 -14.03 -4.04
CA ALA A 62 -6.68 -14.71 -5.30
C ALA A 62 -6.03 -13.77 -6.33
N ASN A 63 -6.50 -12.52 -6.41
CA ASN A 63 -5.93 -11.51 -7.31
C ASN A 63 -4.53 -11.06 -6.87
N VAL A 64 -4.30 -10.95 -5.57
CA VAL A 64 -2.97 -10.69 -5.00
C VAL A 64 -1.99 -11.77 -5.44
N GLU A 65 -2.35 -13.05 -5.31
CA GLU A 65 -1.46 -14.14 -5.73
C GLU A 65 -1.21 -14.16 -7.25
N LEU A 66 -2.22 -13.86 -8.07
CA LEU A 66 -2.03 -13.71 -9.53
C LEU A 66 -1.05 -12.58 -9.87
N LEU A 67 -1.14 -11.44 -9.20
CA LEU A 67 -0.18 -10.35 -9.37
C LEU A 67 1.21 -10.75 -8.91
N TRP A 68 1.32 -11.46 -7.78
CA TRP A 68 2.62 -11.97 -7.32
C TRP A 68 3.28 -12.95 -8.28
N GLN A 69 2.51 -13.75 -9.02
CA GLN A 69 3.05 -14.62 -10.06
C GLN A 69 3.75 -13.85 -11.19
N GLN A 70 3.32 -12.61 -11.47
CA GLN A 70 4.00 -11.75 -12.45
C GLN A 70 5.42 -11.36 -11.97
N TYR A 71 5.63 -11.37 -10.66
CA TYR A 71 6.93 -11.12 -10.01
C TYR A 71 7.64 -12.41 -9.55
N ASN A 72 7.37 -13.56 -10.20
CA ASN A 72 7.90 -14.86 -9.78
C ASN A 72 9.45 -14.98 -9.74
N GLN A 73 10.17 -14.04 -10.35
CA GLN A 73 11.64 -13.97 -10.31
C GLN A 73 12.16 -13.38 -8.98
N LEU A 74 11.26 -12.81 -8.17
CA LEU A 74 11.56 -12.19 -6.90
C LEU A 74 11.13 -13.08 -5.73
N THR A 75 11.94 -13.10 -4.68
CA THR A 75 11.61 -13.64 -3.36
C THR A 75 11.02 -12.52 -2.50
N ARG A 76 9.92 -12.83 -1.81
CA ARG A 76 9.18 -11.90 -0.96
C ARG A 76 9.55 -12.12 0.51
N HIS A 77 9.91 -11.06 1.21
CA HIS A 77 10.20 -11.09 2.65
C HIS A 77 9.30 -10.09 3.36
N CYS A 78 8.44 -10.57 4.25
CA CYS A 78 7.49 -9.73 4.98
C CYS A 78 7.93 -9.57 6.43
N PHE A 79 7.90 -8.34 6.94
CA PHE A 79 8.33 -7.99 8.29
C PHE A 79 7.36 -7.01 8.94
N GLU A 80 7.13 -7.17 10.23
CA GLU A 80 6.32 -6.22 10.99
C GLU A 80 7.01 -4.86 11.01
N LEU A 81 6.23 -3.78 11.03
CA LEU A 81 6.74 -2.47 11.40
C LEU A 81 6.15 -2.13 12.76
N ARG A 82 7.03 -1.87 13.74
CA ARG A 82 6.64 -1.59 15.12
C ARG A 82 7.12 -0.22 15.57
N ASP A 83 6.29 0.48 16.32
CA ASP A 83 6.68 1.64 17.13
C ASP A 83 6.59 1.23 18.60
N GLY A 84 7.75 0.99 19.22
CA GLY A 84 7.84 0.25 20.48
C GLY A 84 7.18 -1.13 20.37
N ASP A 85 6.13 -1.35 21.16
CA ASP A 85 5.35 -2.60 21.18
C ASP A 85 4.11 -2.60 20.28
N VAL A 86 3.83 -1.48 19.62
CA VAL A 86 2.65 -1.33 18.77
C VAL A 86 2.98 -1.74 17.35
N LEU A 87 2.19 -2.66 16.77
CA LEU A 87 2.24 -2.94 15.34
C LEU A 87 1.66 -1.73 14.58
N VAL A 88 2.50 -1.03 13.82
CA VAL A 88 2.13 0.18 13.09
C VAL A 88 2.10 -0.02 11.57
N GLY A 89 2.59 -1.15 11.07
CA GLY A 89 2.58 -1.44 9.64
C GLY A 89 3.20 -2.78 9.27
N ALA A 90 3.41 -2.97 7.97
CA ALA A 90 4.14 -4.09 7.41
C ALA A 90 5.13 -3.61 6.34
N PHE A 91 6.26 -4.27 6.26
CA PHE A 91 7.28 -4.04 5.24
C PHE A 91 7.47 -5.30 4.42
N ILE A 92 7.35 -5.17 3.10
CA ILE A 92 7.56 -6.24 2.15
C ILE A 92 8.76 -5.87 1.31
N TRP A 93 9.81 -6.67 1.39
CA TRP A 93 10.99 -6.55 0.57
C TRP A 93 10.96 -7.60 -0.54
N LEU A 94 11.17 -7.16 -1.78
CA LEU A 94 11.26 -7.99 -2.97
C LEU A 94 12.70 -8.01 -3.47
N GLN A 95 13.28 -9.20 -3.55
CA GLN A 95 14.66 -9.38 -3.99
C GLN A 95 14.79 -10.43 -5.09
N PRO A 96 15.75 -10.33 -6.03
CA PRO A 96 15.98 -11.38 -7.02
C PRO A 96 16.36 -12.71 -6.35
N LYS A 97 15.83 -13.83 -6.86
CA LYS A 97 16.11 -15.19 -6.34
C LYS A 97 17.60 -15.59 -6.30
N ASN A 98 18.44 -14.93 -7.09
CA ASN A 98 19.84 -15.29 -7.30
C ASN A 98 20.84 -14.39 -6.53
N GLN A 99 20.38 -13.54 -5.61
CA GLN A 99 21.26 -12.70 -4.79
C GLN A 99 21.30 -13.15 -3.33
N SER A 100 22.50 -13.13 -2.74
CA SER A 100 22.71 -13.27 -1.30
C SER A 100 22.18 -12.05 -0.56
N VAL A 101 21.41 -12.30 0.50
CA VAL A 101 20.65 -11.28 1.24
C VAL A 101 21.53 -10.63 2.31
N ASP A 102 21.54 -9.29 2.37
CA ASP A 102 21.82 -8.60 3.63
C ASP A 102 20.59 -8.78 4.53
N ALA A 103 20.67 -9.68 5.50
CA ALA A 103 19.54 -10.02 6.34
C ALA A 103 19.05 -8.77 7.10
N LEU A 104 17.78 -8.38 6.89
CA LEU A 104 17.14 -7.38 7.74
C LEU A 104 17.01 -7.97 9.14
N VAL A 105 17.56 -7.24 10.12
CA VAL A 105 17.54 -7.65 11.52
C VAL A 105 16.41 -6.92 12.24
N SER A 106 15.70 -7.65 13.10
CA SER A 106 14.71 -7.04 13.99
C SER A 106 15.35 -5.94 14.84
N GLY A 107 14.68 -4.80 14.97
CA GLY A 107 15.13 -3.61 15.68
C GLY A 107 15.81 -2.55 14.80
N MET A 108 16.11 -2.86 13.52
CA MET A 108 16.59 -1.84 12.59
C MET A 108 15.55 -0.75 12.40
N LYS A 109 15.95 0.53 12.43
CA LYS A 109 15.03 1.61 12.10
C LYS A 109 14.69 1.54 10.62
N LEU A 110 13.40 1.70 10.29
CA LEU A 110 12.95 1.74 8.90
C LEU A 110 13.72 2.79 8.11
N SER A 111 14.02 3.93 8.74
CA SER A 111 14.85 5.01 8.20
C SER A 111 16.22 4.62 7.66
N GLN A 112 16.80 3.56 8.20
CA GLN A 112 18.13 3.08 7.82
C GLN A 112 18.05 2.12 6.63
N VAL A 113 16.87 1.55 6.39
CA VAL A 113 16.62 0.56 5.34
C VAL A 113 16.12 1.23 4.07
N ILE A 114 15.38 2.34 4.19
CA ILE A 114 14.83 3.07 3.05
C ILE A 114 15.15 4.56 3.12
N ASN A 115 15.29 5.19 1.95
CA ASN A 115 15.48 6.63 1.87
C ASN A 115 14.14 7.36 2.16
N ILE A 116 14.03 7.97 3.34
CA ILE A 116 12.78 8.57 3.86
C ILE A 116 12.31 9.80 3.07
N ALA A 117 13.14 10.42 2.22
CA ALA A 117 12.79 11.66 1.54
C ALA A 117 11.42 11.59 0.81
N GLY A 118 11.01 10.42 0.30
CA GLY A 118 9.69 10.22 -0.35
C GLY A 118 8.50 9.92 0.58
N LEU A 119 8.71 9.69 1.88
CA LEU A 119 7.64 9.33 2.84
C LEU A 119 7.00 10.56 3.51
N GLN A 120 7.66 11.72 3.49
CA GLN A 120 7.23 12.91 4.24
C GLN A 120 6.11 13.74 3.57
N ASP A 121 5.80 13.51 2.28
CA ASP A 121 4.86 14.36 1.52
C ASP A 121 3.35 14.09 1.74
N SER A 122 2.96 13.20 2.65
CA SER A 122 1.60 12.60 2.63
C SER A 122 0.61 13.05 3.72
N LYS A 123 0.79 14.20 4.39
CA LYS A 123 -0.01 14.53 5.60
C LYS A 123 -1.46 14.98 5.38
N SER A 124 -2.09 14.92 4.19
CA SER A 124 -3.47 15.45 4.07
C SER A 124 -4.41 14.92 2.97
N ASN A 125 -4.18 13.77 2.33
CA ASN A 125 -5.17 13.28 1.34
C ASN A 125 -5.33 11.75 1.21
N ASN A 126 -4.90 10.99 2.23
CA ASN A 126 -4.71 9.54 2.13
C ASN A 126 -6.00 8.77 1.85
N LYS A 127 -7.12 9.10 2.51
CA LYS A 127 -8.41 8.42 2.27
C LYS A 127 -8.96 8.69 0.87
N THR A 128 -8.85 9.92 0.39
CA THR A 128 -9.31 10.30 -0.96
C THR A 128 -8.48 9.59 -2.03
N LYS A 129 -7.14 9.58 -1.89
CA LYS A 129 -6.26 8.83 -2.79
C LYS A 129 -6.57 7.34 -2.79
N LEU A 130 -6.81 6.77 -1.62
CA LEU A 130 -7.19 5.36 -1.51
C LEU A 130 -8.52 5.06 -2.22
N VAL A 131 -9.57 5.88 -2.01
CA VAL A 131 -10.84 5.73 -2.74
C VAL A 131 -10.62 5.79 -4.27
N VAL A 132 -9.74 6.66 -4.75
CA VAL A 132 -9.38 6.77 -6.17
C VAL A 132 -8.63 5.53 -6.65
N ASN A 133 -7.63 5.04 -5.91
CA ASN A 133 -6.91 3.79 -6.19
C ASN A 133 -7.89 2.62 -6.32
N LEU A 134 -8.80 2.46 -5.37
CA LEU A 134 -9.79 1.37 -5.40
C LEU A 134 -10.76 1.51 -6.57
N THR A 135 -11.12 2.74 -6.94
CA THR A 135 -11.90 3.00 -8.15
C THR A 135 -11.13 2.60 -9.41
N ALA A 136 -9.82 2.86 -9.46
CA ALA A 136 -8.94 2.48 -10.57
C ALA A 136 -8.79 0.96 -10.70
N LEU A 137 -8.81 0.24 -9.57
CA LEU A 137 -8.86 -1.22 -9.52
C LEU A 137 -10.22 -1.82 -9.94
N GLY A 138 -11.20 -0.99 -10.28
CA GLY A 138 -12.51 -1.42 -10.75
C GLY A 138 -13.54 -1.67 -9.66
N LEU A 139 -13.24 -1.35 -8.39
CA LEU A 139 -14.20 -1.51 -7.31
C LEU A 139 -15.31 -0.45 -7.40
N ASN A 140 -16.53 -0.86 -7.10
CA ASN A 140 -17.69 0.02 -7.05
C ASN A 140 -17.85 0.70 -5.68
N THR A 141 -18.70 1.75 -5.62
CA THR A 141 -18.92 2.54 -4.40
C THR A 141 -19.33 1.68 -3.19
N ARG A 142 -20.10 0.59 -3.40
CA ARG A 142 -20.57 -0.29 -2.32
C ARG A 142 -19.43 -1.15 -1.77
N GLU A 143 -18.59 -1.69 -2.66
CA GLU A 143 -17.40 -2.46 -2.27
C GLU A 143 -16.42 -1.59 -1.50
N ILE A 144 -16.13 -0.39 -2.01
CA ILE A 144 -15.26 0.59 -1.34
C ILE A 144 -15.83 1.01 0.03
N SER A 145 -17.14 1.20 0.13
CA SER A 145 -17.82 1.54 1.38
C SER A 145 -17.63 0.46 2.44
N LYS A 146 -17.79 -0.81 2.06
CA LYS A 146 -17.55 -1.96 2.96
C LYS A 146 -16.09 -2.02 3.40
N LEU A 147 -15.16 -1.83 2.46
CA LEU A 147 -13.71 -1.92 2.70
C LEU A 147 -13.19 -0.84 3.64
N LEU A 148 -13.60 0.41 3.40
CA LEU A 148 -13.07 1.55 4.13
C LEU A 148 -13.89 1.89 5.39
N HIS A 149 -14.90 1.07 5.71
CA HIS A 149 -15.90 1.35 6.75
C HIS A 149 -16.51 2.75 6.62
N LEU A 150 -16.78 3.16 5.38
CA LEU A 150 -17.41 4.43 5.04
C LEU A 150 -18.85 4.19 4.61
N THR A 151 -19.70 5.21 4.72
CA THR A 151 -21.00 5.17 4.02
C THR A 151 -20.78 5.30 2.51
N THR A 152 -21.70 4.77 1.71
CA THR A 152 -21.67 4.98 0.24
C THR A 152 -21.61 6.46 -0.13
N ARG A 153 -22.37 7.30 0.58
CA ARG A 153 -22.29 8.76 0.48
C ARG A 153 -20.90 9.31 0.82
N GLY A 154 -20.24 8.76 1.83
CA GLY A 154 -18.87 9.14 2.19
C GLY A 154 -17.86 8.78 1.09
N VAL A 155 -18.02 7.64 0.44
CA VAL A 155 -17.19 7.25 -0.72
C VAL A 155 -17.44 8.19 -1.89
N ASP A 156 -18.70 8.43 -2.24
CA ASP A 156 -19.05 9.34 -3.35
C ASP A 156 -18.53 10.76 -3.08
N TYR A 157 -18.57 11.21 -1.82
CA TYR A 157 -17.94 12.47 -1.41
C TYR A 157 -16.44 12.51 -1.73
N HIS A 158 -15.68 11.45 -1.40
CA HIS A 158 -14.25 11.39 -1.74
C HIS A 158 -14.02 11.39 -3.26
N ILE A 159 -14.84 10.66 -4.03
CA ILE A 159 -14.76 10.64 -5.49
C ILE A 159 -15.01 12.04 -6.07
N GLU A 160 -16.04 12.74 -5.60
CA GLU A 160 -16.36 14.09 -6.07
C GLU A 160 -15.29 15.12 -5.66
N GLN A 161 -14.74 15.01 -4.45
CA GLN A 161 -13.60 15.83 -4.03
C GLN A 161 -12.37 15.60 -4.91
N ALA A 162 -12.07 14.34 -5.24
CA ALA A 162 -10.96 14.00 -6.13
C ALA A 162 -11.20 14.52 -7.55
N LYS A 163 -12.41 14.37 -8.08
CA LYS A 163 -12.81 14.92 -9.39
C LYS A 163 -12.59 16.41 -9.47
N ARG A 164 -13.07 17.16 -8.47
CA ARG A 164 -12.85 18.62 -8.38
C ARG A 164 -11.37 18.97 -8.32
N LYS A 165 -10.60 18.24 -7.51
CA LYS A 165 -9.17 18.51 -7.33
C LYS A 165 -8.34 18.21 -8.58
N LEU A 166 -8.69 17.18 -9.34
CA LEU A 166 -7.94 16.73 -10.52
C LEU A 166 -8.53 17.20 -11.86
N GLY A 167 -9.62 17.98 -11.82
CA GLY A 167 -10.30 18.46 -13.03
C GLY A 167 -10.94 17.34 -13.86
N ALA A 168 -11.49 16.32 -13.21
CA ALA A 168 -12.09 15.17 -13.87
C ALA A 168 -13.62 15.21 -13.88
N ASN A 169 -14.21 14.87 -15.03
CA ASN A 169 -15.66 14.99 -15.23
C ASN A 169 -16.44 13.70 -14.88
N ASN A 170 -15.77 12.56 -14.83
CA ASN A 170 -16.36 11.25 -14.51
C ASN A 170 -15.30 10.32 -13.88
N LYS A 171 -15.70 9.13 -13.42
CA LYS A 171 -14.80 8.18 -12.72
C LYS A 171 -13.64 7.69 -13.62
N ALA A 172 -13.89 7.42 -14.90
CA ALA A 172 -12.83 6.98 -15.81
C ALA A 172 -11.79 8.09 -16.06
N ASN A 173 -12.26 9.32 -16.29
CA ASN A 173 -11.41 10.50 -16.42
C ASN A 173 -10.68 10.79 -15.09
N LEU A 174 -11.31 10.56 -13.95
CA LEU A 174 -10.67 10.68 -12.63
C LEU A 174 -9.48 9.74 -12.51
N VAL A 175 -9.66 8.46 -12.87
CA VAL A 175 -8.58 7.47 -12.86
C VAL A 175 -7.46 7.88 -13.80
N PHE A 176 -7.79 8.28 -15.04
CA PHE A 176 -6.80 8.76 -16.00
C PHE A 176 -6.00 9.96 -15.47
N LYS A 177 -6.67 10.98 -14.92
CA LYS A 177 -6.03 12.16 -14.34
C LYS A 177 -5.20 11.79 -13.12
N ALA A 178 -5.71 10.94 -12.25
CA ALA A 178 -4.99 10.49 -11.07
C ALA A 178 -3.66 9.82 -11.45
N ASN A 179 -3.64 9.04 -12.53
CA ASN A 179 -2.40 8.47 -13.07
C ASN A 179 -1.43 9.57 -13.57
N GLN A 180 -1.92 10.56 -14.32
CA GLN A 180 -1.08 11.69 -14.78
C GLN A 180 -0.45 12.49 -13.64
N TYR A 181 -1.14 12.59 -12.50
CA TYR A 181 -0.67 13.31 -11.30
C TYR A 181 0.06 12.40 -10.29
N GLY A 182 0.33 11.13 -10.62
CA GLY A 182 1.04 10.19 -9.75
C GLY A 182 0.29 9.84 -8.46
N TRP A 183 -1.04 9.96 -8.44
CA TRP A 183 -1.86 9.52 -7.31
C TRP A 183 -2.04 8.02 -7.25
N ILE A 184 -2.03 7.40 -8.42
CA ILE A 184 -2.18 5.97 -8.65
C ILE A 184 -1.04 5.47 -9.53
#